data_AF-A0A1T4ZDW6-F1
#
_entry.id   AF-A0A1T4ZDW6-F1
#
_cell.length_a   1.000
_cell.length_b   1.000
_cell.length_c   1.000
_cell.angle_alpha   90.00
_cell.angle_beta   90.00
_cell.angle_gamma   90.00
#
_symmetry.space_group_name_H-M   'P 1'
#
loop_
_entity.id
_entity.type
_entity.pdbx_description
1 polymer ?
#
loop_
_entity_poly.entity_id
_entity_poly.type
_entity_poly.pdbx_seq_one_letter_code
_entity_poly.pdbx_strand_id
1 'polypeptide(L)'
;MRQNPEILNLIKQIQNCQSLVEFETICLPFELIDAITQTCASTFTPEVLKHLSETEPETLESWAIALSKTLGTQFKLLNSWQPLLDSFPISANLKQRISDRNQSLKTLITEKSELLKSSSLILSQEQQICQENQELKTLKSKIQQLTTLEAELQTTNLEQLRKTIAEKATQLEPQQQILTDLCQQKAELDEQITALQQQQTLLKEEINYWQSRQNHLEQNTRNSVSELISLTQLQRQRLSEALAEELANLETQKQQLIQQQETYTQVQQQIQQTQTDFETYQTINQELITILNSHYQTNAVLGKLLPVNCQKIDHLLKTVQETLVEIDQELSTSRQKQEQIQQKIRFTF
;
A
#
# COMPACT_ATOMS: atom_id res chain seq x y z
N MET A 1 94.27 -20.60 24.49
CA MET A 1 95.47 -21.46 24.57
C MET A 1 96.68 -20.60 24.93
N ARG A 2 97.10 -20.61 26.20
CA ARG A 2 98.45 -20.12 26.54
C ARG A 2 99.43 -21.09 25.89
N GLN A 3 100.38 -20.57 25.11
CA GLN A 3 101.44 -21.38 24.53
C GLN A 3 102.20 -22.05 25.67
N ASN A 4 102.08 -23.38 25.83
CA ASN A 4 102.87 -24.09 26.81
C ASN A 4 104.34 -24.08 26.30
N PRO A 5 105.27 -23.38 26.98
CA PRO A 5 106.64 -23.24 26.52
C PRO A 5 107.35 -24.59 26.36
N GLU A 6 106.92 -25.61 27.10
CA GLU A 6 107.43 -26.98 27.01
C GLU A 6 107.09 -27.64 25.66
N ILE A 7 105.84 -27.49 25.18
CA ILE A 7 105.42 -28.04 23.87
C ILE A 7 106.22 -27.39 22.74
N LEU A 8 106.42 -26.06 22.79
CA LEU A 8 107.19 -25.33 21.79
C LEU A 8 108.68 -25.71 21.82
N ASN A 9 109.23 -26.02 23.00
CA ASN A 9 110.61 -26.47 23.15
C ASN A 9 110.79 -27.89 22.60
N LEU A 10 109.87 -28.81 22.92
CA LEU A 10 109.86 -30.18 22.39
C LEU A 10 109.72 -30.21 20.86
N ILE A 11 108.85 -29.36 20.28
CA ILE A 11 108.72 -29.22 18.83
C ILE A 11 110.03 -28.74 18.20
N LYS A 12 110.70 -27.74 18.80
CA LYS A 12 112.00 -27.24 18.31
C LYS A 12 113.11 -28.28 18.43
N GLN A 13 113.11 -29.07 19.51
CA GLN A 13 114.06 -30.18 19.69
C GLN A 13 113.85 -31.25 18.61
N ILE A 14 112.61 -31.68 18.36
CA ILE A 14 112.29 -32.64 17.29
C ILE A 14 112.70 -32.10 15.91
N GLN A 15 112.48 -30.81 15.62
CA GLN A 15 112.85 -30.19 14.35
C GLN A 15 114.37 -30.07 14.14
N ASN A 16 115.14 -29.97 15.22
CA ASN A 16 116.60 -29.82 15.19
C ASN A 16 117.35 -31.16 15.31
N CYS A 17 116.65 -32.27 15.55
CA CYS A 17 117.23 -33.61 15.61
C CYS A 17 117.59 -34.12 14.21
N GLN A 18 118.80 -34.68 14.06
CA GLN A 18 119.28 -35.26 12.79
C GLN A 18 118.68 -36.66 12.52
N SER A 19 118.31 -37.40 13.57
CA SER A 19 117.65 -38.72 13.49
C SER A 19 116.77 -38.94 14.72
N LEU A 20 115.58 -39.51 14.54
CA LEU A 20 114.65 -39.91 15.62
C LEU A 20 114.79 -41.40 16.01
N VAL A 21 115.82 -42.06 15.49
CA VAL A 21 116.11 -43.49 15.74
C VAL A 21 117.12 -43.65 16.88
N GLU A 22 117.79 -42.56 17.28
CA GLU A 22 118.76 -42.58 18.37
C GLU A 22 118.06 -42.73 19.73
N PHE A 23 118.71 -43.44 20.65
CA PHE A 23 118.15 -43.77 21.97
C PHE A 23 117.68 -42.53 22.76
N GLU A 24 118.39 -41.41 22.63
CA GLU A 24 118.07 -40.17 23.33
C GLU A 24 116.92 -39.38 22.69
N THR A 25 116.66 -39.60 21.39
CA THR A 25 115.69 -38.80 20.60
C THR A 25 114.40 -39.57 20.28
N ILE A 26 114.40 -40.89 20.41
CA ILE A 26 113.24 -41.76 20.15
C ILE A 26 112.06 -41.50 21.10
N CYS A 27 112.33 -40.95 22.29
CA CYS A 27 111.31 -40.62 23.30
C CYS A 27 110.59 -39.29 23.01
N LEU A 28 111.22 -38.37 22.28
CA LEU A 28 110.72 -37.00 22.08
C LEU A 28 109.29 -36.93 21.51
N PRO A 29 108.89 -37.76 20.52
CA PRO A 29 107.51 -37.73 20.02
C PRO A 29 106.47 -38.18 21.07
N PHE A 30 106.85 -39.07 21.99
CA PHE A 30 105.95 -39.55 23.05
C PHE A 30 105.84 -38.53 24.19
N GLU A 31 106.96 -37.88 24.56
CA GLU A 31 106.97 -36.77 25.52
C GLU A 31 106.12 -35.58 25.03
N LEU A 32 106.12 -35.31 23.72
CA LEU A 32 105.25 -34.31 23.12
C LEU A 32 103.76 -34.64 23.30
N ILE A 33 103.37 -35.91 23.11
CA ILE A 33 101.99 -36.36 23.31
C ILE A 33 101.59 -36.23 24.80
N ASP A 34 102.48 -36.59 25.72
CA ASP A 34 102.26 -36.45 27.15
C ASP A 34 102.08 -34.97 27.55
N ALA A 35 102.92 -34.07 27.04
CA ALA A 35 102.79 -32.63 27.29
C ALA A 35 101.47 -32.05 26.73
N ILE A 36 101.04 -32.51 25.55
CA ILE A 36 99.76 -32.11 24.94
C ILE A 36 98.58 -32.61 25.80
N THR A 37 98.59 -33.87 26.24
CA THR A 37 97.51 -34.43 27.05
C THR A 37 97.39 -33.76 28.42
N GLN A 38 98.52 -33.43 29.07
CA GLN A 38 98.54 -32.65 30.31
C GLN A 38 98.01 -31.21 30.11
N THR A 39 98.35 -30.59 28.97
CA THR A 39 97.83 -29.25 28.62
C THR A 39 96.31 -29.30 28.38
N CYS A 40 95.80 -30.37 27.76
CA CYS A 40 94.36 -30.59 27.62
C CYS A 40 93.68 -30.80 28.98
N ALA A 41 94.25 -31.62 29.87
CA ALA A 41 93.68 -31.86 31.20
C ALA A 41 93.63 -30.60 32.08
N SER A 42 94.63 -29.72 31.96
CA SER A 42 94.65 -28.43 32.68
C SER A 42 93.73 -27.37 32.05
N THR A 43 93.46 -27.46 30.74
CA THR A 43 92.55 -26.53 30.05
C THR A 43 91.07 -26.92 30.27
N PHE A 44 90.77 -28.22 30.33
CA PHE A 44 89.43 -28.76 30.54
C PHE A 44 89.31 -29.35 31.94
N THR A 45 89.26 -28.50 32.97
CA THR A 45 89.05 -28.94 34.34
C THR A 45 87.61 -29.43 34.55
N PRO A 46 87.34 -30.24 35.60
CA PRO A 46 86.00 -30.77 35.87
C PRO A 46 84.92 -29.69 35.99
N GLU A 47 85.28 -28.52 36.50
CA GLU A 47 84.37 -27.38 36.66
C GLU A 47 84.01 -26.75 35.31
N VAL A 48 84.98 -26.65 34.39
CA VAL A 48 84.75 -26.15 33.03
C VAL A 48 83.86 -27.12 32.26
N LEU A 49 84.10 -28.44 32.40
CA LEU A 49 83.25 -29.46 31.78
C LEU A 49 81.82 -29.43 32.34
N LYS A 50 81.66 -29.22 33.66
CA LYS A 50 80.35 -29.04 34.28
C LYS A 50 79.63 -27.80 33.75
N HIS A 51 80.34 -26.67 33.66
CA HIS A 51 79.77 -25.45 33.10
C HIS A 51 79.35 -25.62 31.64
N LEU A 52 80.16 -26.30 30.82
CA LEU A 52 79.82 -26.62 29.43
C LEU A 52 78.62 -27.56 29.32
N SER A 53 78.43 -28.49 30.26
CA SER A 53 77.24 -29.35 30.26
C SER A 53 75.93 -28.59 30.51
N GLU A 54 76.01 -27.46 31.22
CA GLU A 54 74.87 -26.61 31.56
C GLU A 54 74.59 -25.54 30.50
N THR A 55 75.62 -25.04 29.81
CA THR A 55 75.52 -23.91 28.86
C THR A 55 75.53 -24.33 27.38
N GLU A 56 76.38 -25.29 27.00
CA GLU A 56 76.60 -25.71 25.62
C GLU A 56 76.88 -27.22 25.51
N PRO A 57 75.85 -28.07 25.66
CA PRO A 57 76.01 -29.53 25.70
C PRO A 57 76.60 -30.10 24.40
N GLU A 58 76.32 -29.49 23.24
CA GLU A 58 76.86 -29.88 21.93
C GLU A 58 78.39 -29.74 21.87
N THR A 59 78.95 -28.71 22.52
CA THR A 59 80.40 -28.47 22.58
C THR A 59 81.08 -29.57 23.41
N LEU A 60 80.46 -29.97 24.53
CA LEU A 60 80.96 -31.07 25.37
C LEU A 60 80.89 -32.43 24.65
N GLU A 61 79.81 -32.68 23.90
CA GLU A 61 79.67 -33.88 23.07
C GLU A 61 80.77 -33.93 21.99
N SER A 62 81.03 -32.81 21.29
CA SER A 62 82.07 -32.73 20.27
C SER A 62 83.48 -33.00 20.83
N TRP A 63 83.75 -32.53 22.05
CA TRP A 63 85.01 -32.79 22.76
C TRP A 63 85.15 -34.26 23.15
N ALA A 64 84.07 -34.87 23.68
CA ALA A 64 84.06 -36.30 24.02
C ALA A 64 84.27 -37.19 22.78
N ILE A 65 83.66 -36.82 21.64
CA ILE A 65 83.85 -37.48 20.35
C ILE A 65 85.30 -37.33 19.89
N ALA A 66 85.88 -36.13 19.96
CA ALA A 66 87.27 -35.88 19.56
C ALA A 66 88.26 -36.71 20.39
N LEU A 67 88.08 -36.77 21.72
CA LEU A 67 88.90 -37.60 22.60
C LEU A 67 88.76 -39.10 22.31
N SER A 68 87.54 -39.57 22.08
CA SER A 68 87.26 -40.95 21.69
C SER A 68 87.98 -41.30 20.38
N LYS A 69 87.91 -40.40 19.40
CA LYS A 69 88.59 -40.55 18.11
C LYS A 69 90.11 -40.61 18.26
N THR A 70 90.71 -39.74 19.09
CA THR A 70 92.17 -39.75 19.33
C THR A 70 92.66 -41.03 20.00
N LEU A 71 91.93 -41.54 21.01
CA LEU A 71 92.26 -42.82 21.66
C LEU A 71 92.11 -43.98 20.68
N GLY A 72 91.07 -43.97 19.86
CA GLY A 72 90.87 -44.95 18.80
C GLY A 72 92.00 -44.96 17.77
N THR A 73 92.52 -43.79 17.38
CA THR A 73 93.67 -43.71 16.47
C THR A 73 94.96 -44.21 17.09
N GLN A 74 95.22 -43.89 18.37
CA GLN A 74 96.39 -44.40 19.09
C GLN A 74 96.34 -45.93 19.23
N PHE A 75 95.17 -46.48 19.55
CA PHE A 75 94.97 -47.93 19.65
C PHE A 75 95.13 -48.64 18.30
N LYS A 76 94.62 -48.06 17.20
CA LYS A 76 94.82 -48.59 15.84
C LYS A 76 96.29 -48.65 15.46
N LEU A 77 97.05 -47.61 15.79
CA LEU A 77 98.48 -47.55 15.54
C LEU A 77 99.24 -48.60 16.36
N LEU A 78 98.93 -48.75 17.64
CA LEU A 78 99.50 -49.82 18.48
C LEU A 78 99.20 -51.22 17.94
N ASN A 79 97.96 -51.47 17.50
CA ASN A 79 97.59 -52.76 16.89
C ASN A 79 98.33 -53.02 15.56
N SER A 80 98.64 -51.97 14.79
CA SER A 80 99.44 -52.12 13.57
C SER A 80 100.91 -52.45 13.85
N TRP A 81 101.43 -52.03 15.01
CA TRP A 81 102.81 -52.30 15.43
C TRP A 81 102.96 -53.65 16.14
N GLN A 82 101.90 -54.17 16.76
CA GLN A 82 101.89 -55.47 17.44
C GLN A 82 102.53 -56.62 16.61
N PRO A 83 102.11 -56.89 15.35
CA PRO A 83 102.71 -57.97 14.56
C PRO A 83 104.19 -57.74 14.22
N LEU A 84 104.61 -56.46 14.12
CA LEU A 84 106.01 -56.11 13.89
C LEU A 84 106.83 -56.38 15.16
N LEU A 85 106.33 -55.97 16.34
CA LEU A 85 106.95 -56.21 17.64
C LEU A 85 107.08 -57.71 17.96
N ASP A 86 106.10 -58.51 17.55
CA ASP A 86 106.13 -59.97 17.72
C ASP A 86 107.22 -60.64 16.87
N SER A 87 107.51 -60.08 15.68
CA SER A 87 108.52 -60.57 14.73
C SER A 87 109.98 -60.24 15.08
N PHE A 88 110.22 -59.21 15.92
CA PHE A 88 111.58 -58.83 16.33
C PHE A 88 112.15 -59.78 17.40
N PRO A 89 113.50 -59.96 17.45
CA PRO A 89 114.18 -60.73 18.48
C PRO A 89 114.30 -59.95 19.80
N ILE A 90 113.16 -59.53 20.35
CA ILE A 90 113.03 -58.82 21.63
C ILE A 90 113.03 -59.84 22.78
N SER A 91 113.54 -59.46 23.95
CA SER A 91 113.52 -60.30 25.15
C SER A 91 112.08 -60.71 25.54
N ALA A 92 111.91 -61.94 26.04
CA ALA A 92 110.60 -62.47 26.41
C ALA A 92 109.86 -61.61 27.46
N ASN A 93 110.59 -60.97 28.38
CA ASN A 93 110.04 -60.07 29.39
C ASN A 93 109.39 -58.81 28.76
N LEU A 94 110.05 -58.22 27.75
CA LEU A 94 109.49 -57.07 27.03
C LEU A 94 108.24 -57.45 26.23
N LYS A 95 108.25 -58.60 25.54
CA LYS A 95 107.06 -59.10 24.82
C LYS A 95 105.87 -59.31 25.76
N GLN A 96 106.11 -59.90 26.92
CA GLN A 96 105.07 -60.09 27.94
C GLN A 96 104.52 -58.74 28.45
N ARG A 97 105.39 -57.78 28.80
CA ARG A 97 104.96 -56.45 29.25
C ARG A 97 104.14 -55.69 28.20
N ILE A 98 104.48 -55.82 26.92
CA ILE A 98 103.73 -55.20 25.81
C ILE A 98 102.34 -55.84 25.70
N SER A 99 102.26 -57.18 25.73
CA SER A 99 100.99 -57.92 25.71
C SER A 99 100.10 -57.53 26.89
N ASP A 100 100.64 -57.53 28.12
CA ASP A 100 99.89 -57.18 29.33
C ASP A 100 99.34 -55.75 29.25
N ARG A 101 100.16 -54.78 28.81
CA ARG A 101 99.72 -53.39 28.62
C ARG A 101 98.67 -53.24 27.53
N ASN A 102 98.80 -53.96 26.42
CA ASN A 102 97.81 -53.94 25.35
C ASN A 102 96.48 -54.55 25.79
N GLN A 103 96.51 -55.60 26.62
CA GLN A 103 95.30 -56.14 27.25
C GLN A 103 94.67 -55.13 28.21
N SER A 104 95.45 -54.49 29.09
CA SER A 104 94.94 -53.43 29.98
C SER A 104 94.35 -52.24 29.22
N LEU A 105 94.96 -51.83 28.10
CA LEU A 105 94.40 -50.77 27.25
C LEU A 105 93.08 -51.21 26.61
N LYS A 106 92.98 -52.47 26.17
CA LYS A 106 91.74 -53.00 25.60
C LYS A 106 90.61 -53.04 26.64
N THR A 107 90.89 -53.47 27.87
CA THR A 107 89.90 -53.49 28.96
C THR A 107 89.45 -52.07 29.33
N LEU A 108 90.37 -51.11 29.42
CA LEU A 108 90.03 -49.70 29.69
C LEU A 108 89.15 -49.10 28.59
N ILE A 109 89.39 -49.42 27.32
CA ILE A 109 88.54 -48.96 26.22
C ILE A 109 87.13 -49.55 26.33
N THR A 110 87.01 -50.84 26.67
CA THR A 110 85.70 -51.48 26.85
C THR A 110 84.94 -50.90 28.05
N GLU A 111 85.58 -50.77 29.20
CA GLU A 111 84.99 -50.18 30.40
C GLU A 111 84.52 -48.73 30.15
N LYS A 112 85.33 -47.92 29.46
CA LYS A 112 84.92 -46.56 29.08
C LYS A 112 83.69 -46.57 28.18
N SER A 113 83.61 -47.48 27.22
CA SER A 113 82.46 -47.58 26.32
C SER A 113 81.18 -47.99 27.06
N GLU A 114 81.29 -48.85 28.07
CA GLU A 114 80.18 -49.25 28.93
C GLU A 114 79.74 -48.11 29.85
N LEU A 115 80.69 -47.34 30.39
CA LEU A 115 80.41 -46.15 31.20
C LEU A 115 79.68 -45.07 30.40
N LEU A 116 80.10 -44.83 29.14
CA LEU A 116 79.39 -43.90 28.27
C LEU A 116 77.95 -44.37 27.97
N LYS A 117 77.75 -45.67 27.76
CA LYS A 117 76.41 -46.24 27.58
C LYS A 117 75.55 -46.09 28.84
N SER A 118 76.09 -46.41 30.03
CA SER A 118 75.35 -46.29 31.28
C SER A 118 75.00 -44.84 31.60
N SER A 119 75.91 -43.89 31.32
CA SER A 119 75.65 -42.46 31.47
C SER A 119 74.49 -41.99 30.57
N SER A 120 74.44 -42.45 29.32
CA SER A 120 73.32 -42.11 28.42
C SER A 120 71.97 -42.64 28.92
N LEU A 121 71.96 -43.81 29.54
CA LEU A 121 70.77 -44.42 30.11
C LEU A 121 70.30 -43.64 31.35
N ILE A 122 71.22 -43.25 32.23
CA ILE A 122 70.91 -42.42 33.41
C ILE A 122 70.30 -41.08 33.00
N LEU A 123 70.87 -40.41 31.99
CA LEU A 123 70.32 -39.15 31.47
C LEU A 123 68.90 -39.31 30.93
N SER A 124 68.62 -40.41 30.21
CA SER A 124 67.27 -40.69 29.71
C SER A 124 66.25 -40.92 30.83
N GLN A 125 66.67 -41.61 31.91
CA GLN A 125 65.82 -41.83 33.09
C GLN A 125 65.56 -40.53 33.85
N GLU A 126 66.56 -39.67 34.00
CA GLU A 126 66.40 -38.36 34.62
C GLU A 126 65.40 -37.49 33.85
N GLN A 127 65.49 -37.50 32.51
CA GLN A 127 64.54 -36.77 31.66
C GLN A 127 63.11 -37.28 31.83
N GLN A 128 62.91 -38.60 31.92
CA GLN A 128 61.61 -39.20 32.18
C GLN A 128 61.06 -38.78 33.56
N ILE A 129 61.88 -38.82 34.61
CA ILE A 129 61.48 -38.38 35.96
C ILE A 129 61.06 -36.90 35.95
N CYS A 130 61.76 -36.04 35.21
CA CYS A 130 61.37 -34.65 35.07
C CYS A 130 59.98 -34.48 34.43
N GLN A 131 59.65 -35.27 33.42
CA GLN A 131 58.33 -35.26 32.77
C GLN A 131 57.24 -35.74 33.73
N GLU A 132 57.43 -36.87 34.40
CA GLU A 132 56.47 -37.42 35.37
C GLU A 132 56.21 -36.44 36.53
N ASN A 133 57.24 -35.71 36.99
CA ASN A 133 57.10 -34.71 38.04
C ASN A 133 56.29 -33.48 37.56
N GLN A 134 56.40 -33.09 36.30
CA GLN A 134 55.54 -32.04 35.72
C GLN A 134 54.08 -32.49 35.67
N GLU A 135 53.81 -33.73 35.23
CA GLU A 135 52.46 -34.30 35.22
C GLU A 135 51.86 -34.34 36.64
N LEU A 136 52.64 -34.75 37.64
CA LEU A 136 52.22 -34.76 39.04
C LEU A 136 51.82 -33.36 39.52
N LYS A 137 52.56 -32.31 39.15
CA LYS A 137 52.19 -30.92 39.46
C LYS A 137 50.83 -30.54 38.85
N THR A 138 50.58 -30.93 37.60
CA THR A 138 49.28 -30.66 36.95
C THR A 138 48.12 -31.43 37.60
N LEU A 139 48.37 -32.66 38.06
CA LEU A 139 47.36 -33.44 38.78
C LEU A 139 47.03 -32.81 40.13
N LYS A 140 48.05 -32.32 40.86
CA LYS A 140 47.84 -31.58 42.12
C LYS A 140 46.98 -30.33 41.92
N SER A 141 47.18 -29.55 40.86
CA SER A 141 46.34 -28.38 40.59
C SER A 141 44.90 -28.76 40.24
N LYS A 142 44.69 -29.85 39.49
CA LYS A 142 43.34 -30.35 39.20
C LYS A 142 42.59 -30.80 40.46
N ILE A 143 43.28 -31.45 41.39
CA ILE A 143 42.69 -31.83 42.68
C ILE A 143 42.22 -30.58 43.44
N GLN A 144 43.03 -29.52 43.48
CA GLN A 144 42.63 -28.27 44.12
C GLN A 144 41.36 -27.66 43.49
N GLN A 145 41.27 -27.64 42.16
CA GLN A 145 40.07 -27.15 41.46
C GLN A 145 38.83 -27.99 41.76
N LEU A 146 38.97 -29.31 41.86
CA LEU A 146 37.86 -30.18 42.22
C LEU A 146 37.41 -29.94 43.66
N THR A 147 38.33 -29.73 44.60
CA THR A 147 37.98 -29.43 45.99
C THR A 147 37.27 -28.08 46.13
N THR A 148 37.63 -27.06 45.33
CA THR A 148 36.91 -25.78 45.34
C THR A 148 35.49 -25.93 44.78
N LEU A 149 35.33 -26.68 43.67
CA LEU A 149 34.02 -26.96 43.11
C LEU A 149 33.13 -27.76 44.07
N GLU A 150 33.70 -28.73 44.79
CA GLU A 150 32.97 -29.49 45.81
C GLU A 150 32.49 -28.58 46.96
N ALA A 151 33.34 -27.67 47.44
CA ALA A 151 32.96 -26.69 48.45
C ALA A 151 31.87 -25.72 47.95
N GLU A 152 31.94 -25.26 46.70
CA GLU A 152 30.91 -24.45 46.07
C GLU A 152 29.58 -25.21 45.96
N LEU A 153 29.63 -26.50 45.59
CA LEU A 153 28.44 -27.34 45.47
C LEU A 153 27.79 -27.58 46.85
N GLN A 154 28.59 -27.80 47.90
CA GLN A 154 28.06 -27.94 49.26
C GLN A 154 27.49 -26.64 49.84
N THR A 155 28.03 -25.49 49.46
CA THR A 155 27.52 -24.18 49.91
C THR A 155 26.32 -23.70 49.09
N THR A 156 26.17 -24.18 47.85
CA THR A 156 25.03 -23.83 46.99
C THR A 156 23.80 -24.60 47.41
N ASN A 157 22.84 -23.90 48.02
CA ASN A 157 21.56 -24.50 48.41
C ASN A 157 20.63 -24.69 47.19
N LEU A 158 20.79 -25.82 46.50
CA LEU A 158 20.00 -26.19 45.33
C LEU A 158 18.49 -26.31 45.63
N GLU A 159 18.12 -26.69 46.85
CA GLU A 159 16.72 -26.78 47.27
C GLU A 159 16.08 -25.40 47.37
N GLN A 160 16.81 -24.41 47.90
CA GLN A 160 16.35 -23.03 47.96
C GLN A 160 16.13 -22.46 46.55
N LEU A 161 17.05 -22.70 45.61
CA LEU A 161 16.88 -22.28 44.22
C LEU A 161 15.66 -22.93 43.54
N ARG A 162 15.47 -24.24 43.73
CA ARG A 162 14.28 -24.94 43.21
C ARG A 162 12.99 -24.36 43.79
N LYS A 163 12.99 -24.05 45.09
CA LYS A 163 11.85 -23.43 45.76
C LYS A 163 11.56 -22.04 45.21
N THR A 164 12.58 -21.20 45.01
CA THR A 164 12.41 -19.86 44.41
C THR A 164 11.88 -19.94 42.97
N ILE A 165 12.31 -20.93 42.18
CA ILE A 165 11.77 -21.15 40.84
C ILE A 165 10.29 -21.55 40.90
N ALA A 166 9.92 -22.47 41.78
CA ALA A 166 8.53 -22.89 41.96
C ALA A 166 7.63 -21.72 42.43
N GLU A 167 8.11 -20.91 43.38
CA GLU A 167 7.39 -19.71 43.85
C GLU A 167 7.20 -18.66 42.75
N LYS A 168 8.22 -18.45 41.90
CA LYS A 168 8.07 -17.55 40.75
C LYS A 168 7.13 -18.11 39.69
N ALA A 169 7.13 -19.42 39.46
CA ALA A 169 6.22 -20.07 38.52
C ALA A 169 4.75 -19.91 38.97
N THR A 170 4.45 -20.12 40.25
CA THR A 170 3.09 -19.93 40.79
C THR A 170 2.64 -18.47 40.79
N GLN A 171 3.57 -17.51 40.93
CA GLN A 171 3.28 -16.09 40.78
C GLN A 171 2.96 -15.67 39.33
N LEU A 172 3.51 -16.39 38.35
CA LEU A 172 3.37 -16.09 36.92
C LEU A 172 2.07 -16.66 36.33
N GLU A 173 1.58 -17.76 36.87
CA GLU A 173 0.34 -18.43 36.46
C GLU A 173 -0.90 -17.51 36.41
N PRO A 174 -1.22 -16.70 37.45
CA PRO A 174 -2.35 -15.78 37.37
C PRO A 174 -2.14 -14.66 36.34
N GLN A 175 -0.89 -14.23 36.09
CA GLN A 175 -0.60 -13.23 35.05
C GLN A 175 -0.86 -13.79 33.65
N GLN A 176 -0.57 -15.08 33.44
CA GLN A 176 -0.91 -15.76 32.18
C GLN A 176 -2.41 -15.88 31.99
N GLN A 177 -3.18 -16.19 33.03
CA GLN A 177 -4.64 -16.24 32.97
C GLN A 177 -5.25 -14.86 32.64
N ILE A 178 -4.76 -13.79 33.29
CA ILE A 178 -5.20 -12.42 32.97
C ILE A 178 -4.90 -12.07 31.50
N LEU A 179 -3.74 -12.47 30.98
CA LEU A 179 -3.39 -12.26 29.58
C LEU A 179 -4.31 -13.02 28.62
N THR A 180 -4.69 -14.26 28.95
CA THR A 180 -5.63 -15.02 28.12
C THR A 180 -7.02 -14.39 28.11
N ASP A 181 -7.50 -13.91 29.26
CA ASP A 181 -8.81 -13.25 29.38
C ASP A 181 -8.83 -11.93 28.61
N LEU A 182 -7.76 -11.12 28.70
CA LEU A 182 -7.63 -9.88 27.93
C LEU A 182 -7.57 -10.14 26.42
N CYS A 183 -6.90 -11.22 25.98
CA CYS A 183 -6.89 -11.61 24.57
C CYS A 183 -8.28 -12.01 24.08
N GLN A 184 -9.08 -12.72 24.89
CA GLN A 184 -10.46 -13.06 24.56
C GLN A 184 -11.33 -11.81 24.48
N GLN A 185 -11.26 -10.91 25.48
CA GLN A 185 -11.99 -9.64 25.46
C GLN A 185 -11.65 -8.78 24.24
N LYS A 186 -10.37 -8.75 23.84
CA LYS A 186 -9.96 -8.04 22.63
C LYS A 186 -10.62 -8.62 21.38
N ALA A 187 -10.64 -9.95 21.24
CA ALA A 187 -11.28 -10.61 20.09
C ALA A 187 -12.78 -10.31 20.02
N GLU A 188 -13.47 -10.35 21.17
CA GLU A 188 -14.90 -9.99 21.25
C GLU A 188 -15.16 -8.53 20.85
N LEU A 189 -14.31 -7.60 21.29
CA LEU A 189 -14.41 -6.19 20.91
C LEU A 189 -14.13 -5.99 19.40
N ASP A 190 -13.13 -6.67 18.85
CA ASP A 190 -12.82 -6.61 17.43
C ASP A 190 -14.02 -7.12 16.60
N GLU A 191 -14.66 -8.22 17.01
CA GLU A 191 -15.91 -8.70 16.38
C GLU A 191 -17.03 -7.66 16.46
N GLN A 192 -17.26 -7.05 17.62
CA GLN A 192 -18.27 -5.99 17.77
C GLN A 192 -17.98 -4.78 16.88
N ILE A 193 -16.71 -4.37 16.75
CA ILE A 193 -16.30 -3.28 15.85
C ILE A 193 -16.60 -3.64 14.41
N THR A 194 -16.30 -4.86 13.96
CA THR A 194 -16.61 -5.28 12.58
C THR A 194 -18.11 -5.29 12.31
N ALA A 195 -18.94 -5.75 13.25
CA ALA A 195 -20.39 -5.72 13.12
C ALA A 195 -20.93 -4.28 13.03
N LEU A 196 -20.41 -3.36 13.86
CA LEU A 196 -20.78 -1.94 13.80
C LEU A 196 -20.36 -1.28 12.47
N GLN A 197 -19.18 -1.62 11.94
CA GLN A 197 -18.75 -1.13 10.64
C GLN A 197 -19.68 -1.60 9.51
N GLN A 198 -20.11 -2.87 9.55
CA GLN A 198 -21.10 -3.41 8.59
C GLN A 198 -22.46 -2.70 8.71
N GLN A 199 -22.93 -2.44 9.93
CA GLN A 199 -24.16 -1.66 10.14
C GLN A 199 -24.00 -0.23 9.60
N GLN A 200 -22.85 0.40 9.80
CA GLN A 200 -22.58 1.73 9.29
C GLN A 200 -22.58 1.76 7.75
N THR A 201 -22.05 0.74 7.07
CA THR A 201 -22.10 0.65 5.60
C THR A 201 -23.52 0.48 5.10
N LEU A 202 -24.32 -0.38 5.73
CA LEU A 202 -25.74 -0.57 5.36
C LEU A 202 -26.54 0.73 5.52
N LEU A 203 -26.37 1.43 6.64
CA LEU A 203 -27.05 2.71 6.86
C LEU A 203 -26.64 3.78 5.84
N LYS A 204 -25.36 3.82 5.43
CA LYS A 204 -24.91 4.72 4.37
C LYS A 204 -25.57 4.38 3.02
N GLU A 205 -25.69 3.11 2.69
CA GLU A 205 -26.37 2.66 1.47
C GLU A 205 -27.87 3.03 1.50
N GLU A 206 -28.55 2.84 2.64
CA GLU A 206 -29.95 3.26 2.81
C GLU A 206 -30.11 4.78 2.67
N ILE A 207 -29.23 5.58 3.28
CA ILE A 207 -29.25 7.05 3.12
C ILE A 207 -29.10 7.44 1.65
N ASN A 208 -28.14 6.83 0.94
CA ASN A 208 -27.93 7.11 -0.49
C ASN A 208 -29.16 6.72 -1.34
N TYR A 209 -29.81 5.60 -1.01
CA TYR A 209 -31.05 5.18 -1.65
C TYR A 209 -32.17 6.21 -1.44
N TRP A 210 -32.39 6.66 -0.20
CA TRP A 210 -33.43 7.63 0.11
C TRP A 210 -33.17 9.00 -0.52
N GLN A 211 -31.91 9.46 -0.53
CA GLN A 211 -31.52 10.69 -1.22
C GLN A 211 -31.77 10.61 -2.72
N SER A 212 -31.40 9.49 -3.36
CA SER A 212 -31.65 9.27 -4.78
C SER A 212 -33.14 9.25 -5.10
N ARG A 213 -33.94 8.56 -4.28
CA ARG A 213 -35.40 8.51 -4.41
C ARG A 213 -36.03 9.90 -4.24
N GLN A 214 -35.57 10.68 -3.26
CA GLN A 214 -36.03 12.05 -3.07
C GLN A 214 -35.73 12.91 -4.31
N ASN A 215 -34.50 12.87 -4.82
CA ASN A 215 -34.11 13.62 -6.01
C ASN A 215 -34.97 13.26 -7.24
N HIS A 216 -35.25 11.96 -7.43
CA HIS A 216 -36.15 11.50 -8.50
C HIS A 216 -37.57 12.03 -8.35
N LEU A 217 -38.12 11.98 -7.12
CA LEU A 217 -39.46 12.52 -6.86
C LEU A 217 -39.50 14.03 -7.09
N GLU A 218 -38.52 14.79 -6.59
CA GLU A 218 -38.43 16.23 -6.82
C GLU A 218 -38.35 16.57 -8.31
N GLN A 219 -37.55 15.83 -9.08
CA GLN A 219 -37.44 16.03 -10.52
C GLN A 219 -38.75 15.70 -11.25
N ASN A 220 -39.40 14.59 -10.89
CA ASN A 220 -40.70 14.22 -11.45
C ASN A 220 -41.76 15.27 -11.13
N THR A 221 -41.83 15.76 -9.88
CA THR A 221 -42.77 16.82 -9.50
C THR A 221 -42.48 18.12 -10.25
N ARG A 222 -41.21 18.52 -10.41
CA ARG A 222 -40.84 19.69 -11.22
C ARG A 222 -41.30 19.54 -12.67
N ASN A 223 -41.14 18.36 -13.26
CA ASN A 223 -41.59 18.06 -14.63
C ASN A 223 -43.12 18.09 -14.73
N SER A 224 -43.86 17.48 -13.81
CA SER A 224 -45.33 17.53 -13.82
C SER A 224 -45.85 18.95 -13.62
N VAL A 225 -45.20 19.76 -12.77
CA VAL A 225 -45.55 21.17 -12.59
C VAL A 225 -45.28 21.98 -13.86
N SER A 226 -44.16 21.78 -14.55
CA SER A 226 -43.88 22.48 -15.81
C SER A 226 -44.86 22.09 -16.92
N GLU A 227 -45.23 20.80 -17.01
CA GLU A 227 -46.28 20.31 -17.90
C GLU A 227 -47.63 20.98 -17.60
N LEU A 228 -48.06 21.01 -16.33
CA LEU A 228 -49.31 21.67 -15.92
C LEU A 228 -49.30 23.17 -16.23
N ILE A 229 -48.17 23.86 -16.02
CA ILE A 229 -48.02 25.27 -16.37
C ILE A 229 -48.22 25.44 -17.88
N SER A 230 -47.57 24.62 -18.71
CA SER A 230 -47.70 24.71 -20.17
C SER A 230 -49.13 24.42 -20.65
N LEU A 231 -49.80 23.41 -20.09
CA LEU A 231 -51.20 23.09 -20.39
C LEU A 231 -52.14 24.21 -19.98
N THR A 232 -51.91 24.81 -18.81
CA THR A 232 -52.70 25.94 -18.31
C THR A 232 -52.51 27.18 -19.19
N GLN A 233 -51.28 27.46 -19.62
CA GLN A 233 -50.98 28.55 -20.55
C GLN A 233 -51.67 28.33 -21.90
N LEU A 234 -51.63 27.11 -22.43
CA LEU A 234 -52.30 26.74 -23.68
C LEU A 234 -53.82 26.83 -23.58
N GLN A 235 -54.42 26.38 -22.47
CA GLN A 235 -55.85 26.55 -22.22
C GLN A 235 -56.23 28.03 -22.10
N ARG A 236 -55.42 28.84 -21.41
CA ARG A 236 -55.63 30.29 -21.31
C ARG A 236 -55.60 30.95 -22.69
N GLN A 237 -54.65 30.57 -23.55
CA GLN A 237 -54.58 31.04 -24.93
C GLN A 237 -55.84 30.68 -25.71
N ARG A 238 -56.25 29.42 -25.70
CA ARG A 238 -57.50 28.97 -26.37
C ARG A 238 -58.74 29.68 -25.87
N LEU A 239 -58.87 29.88 -24.56
CA LEU A 239 -60.00 30.62 -23.99
C LEU A 239 -59.94 32.09 -24.38
N SER A 240 -58.76 32.71 -24.40
CA SER A 240 -58.62 34.10 -24.85
C SER A 240 -58.95 34.28 -26.33
N GLU A 241 -58.58 33.32 -27.17
CA GLU A 241 -58.92 33.28 -28.60
C GLU A 241 -60.45 33.14 -28.78
N ALA A 242 -61.07 32.16 -28.11
CA ALA A 242 -62.52 31.96 -28.18
C ALA A 242 -63.30 33.17 -27.65
N LEU A 243 -62.86 33.80 -26.55
CA LEU A 243 -63.48 35.02 -26.05
C LEU A 243 -63.31 36.20 -27.00
N ALA A 244 -62.15 36.32 -27.67
CA ALA A 244 -61.94 37.36 -28.68
C ALA A 244 -62.86 37.15 -29.90
N GLU A 245 -63.06 35.92 -30.35
CA GLU A 245 -64.00 35.58 -31.42
C GLU A 245 -65.45 35.90 -31.03
N GLU A 246 -65.89 35.52 -29.83
CA GLU A 246 -67.24 35.85 -29.35
C GLU A 246 -67.45 37.37 -29.18
N LEU A 247 -66.44 38.10 -28.71
CA LEU A 247 -66.50 39.57 -28.65
C LEU A 247 -66.63 40.18 -30.05
N ALA A 248 -65.87 39.68 -31.04
CA ALA A 248 -66.00 40.13 -32.42
C ALA A 248 -67.40 39.79 -33.00
N ASN A 249 -67.95 38.63 -32.68
CA ASN A 249 -69.32 38.25 -33.07
C ASN A 249 -70.37 39.17 -32.44
N LEU A 250 -70.24 39.51 -31.15
CA LEU A 250 -71.14 40.45 -30.50
C LEU A 250 -71.01 41.87 -31.07
N GLU A 251 -69.79 42.31 -31.41
CA GLU A 251 -69.57 43.61 -32.03
C GLU A 251 -70.18 43.69 -33.42
N THR A 252 -70.07 42.63 -34.23
CA THR A 252 -70.76 42.55 -35.53
C THR A 252 -72.29 42.51 -35.39
N GLN A 253 -72.84 41.75 -34.43
CA GLN A 253 -74.28 41.77 -34.13
C GLN A 253 -74.76 43.17 -33.70
N LYS A 254 -73.98 43.85 -32.86
CA LYS A 254 -74.28 45.22 -32.45
C LYS A 254 -74.30 46.17 -33.64
N GLN A 255 -73.35 46.07 -34.57
CA GLN A 255 -73.35 46.86 -35.80
C GLN A 255 -74.57 46.57 -36.68
N GLN A 256 -74.97 45.31 -36.81
CA GLN A 256 -76.19 44.93 -37.55
C GLN A 256 -77.46 45.52 -36.93
N LEU A 257 -77.57 45.51 -35.59
CA LEU A 257 -78.70 46.13 -34.89
C LEU A 257 -78.76 47.64 -35.09
N ILE A 258 -77.60 48.33 -35.07
CA ILE A 258 -77.54 49.77 -35.36
C ILE A 258 -78.05 50.04 -36.77
N GLN A 259 -77.60 49.27 -37.77
CA GLN A 259 -78.10 49.39 -39.15
C GLN A 259 -79.61 49.16 -39.25
N GLN A 260 -80.14 48.13 -38.56
CA GLN A 260 -81.58 47.91 -38.50
C GLN A 260 -82.31 49.11 -37.89
N GLN A 261 -81.81 49.67 -36.80
CA GLN A 261 -82.42 50.83 -36.15
C GLN A 261 -82.43 52.07 -37.06
N GLU A 262 -81.38 52.30 -37.85
CA GLU A 262 -81.33 53.33 -38.89
C GLU A 262 -82.38 53.10 -39.99
N THR A 263 -82.55 51.86 -40.46
CA THR A 263 -83.61 51.54 -41.44
C THR A 263 -85.02 51.75 -40.86
N TYR A 264 -85.26 51.37 -39.60
CA TYR A 264 -86.53 51.62 -38.93
C TYR A 264 -86.84 53.12 -38.82
N THR A 265 -85.84 53.95 -38.48
CA THR A 265 -86.03 55.40 -38.38
C THR A 265 -86.33 56.03 -39.75
N GLN A 266 -85.69 55.58 -40.83
CA GLN A 266 -86.01 56.02 -42.19
C GLN A 266 -87.44 55.67 -42.60
N VAL A 267 -87.89 54.43 -42.34
CA VAL A 267 -89.27 54.01 -42.63
C VAL A 267 -90.28 54.83 -41.82
N GLN A 268 -89.98 55.13 -40.56
CA GLN A 268 -90.84 55.95 -39.71
C GLN A 268 -90.97 57.39 -40.25
N GLN A 269 -89.89 57.98 -40.75
CA GLN A 269 -89.93 59.28 -41.43
C GLN A 269 -90.79 59.25 -42.69
N GLN A 270 -90.69 58.19 -43.50
CA GLN A 270 -91.55 58.02 -44.69
C GLN A 270 -93.04 57.90 -44.33
N ILE A 271 -93.37 57.22 -43.24
CA ILE A 271 -94.75 57.12 -42.76
C ILE A 271 -95.27 58.49 -42.30
N GLN A 272 -94.47 59.28 -41.57
CA GLN A 272 -94.88 60.63 -41.19
C GLN A 272 -95.12 61.52 -42.40
N GLN A 273 -94.28 61.42 -43.43
CA GLN A 273 -94.44 62.22 -44.66
C GLN A 273 -95.68 61.82 -45.47
N THR A 274 -96.00 60.54 -45.55
CA THR A 274 -97.24 60.06 -46.18
C THR A 274 -98.49 60.45 -45.38
N GLN A 275 -98.41 60.56 -44.05
CA GLN A 275 -99.50 61.10 -43.22
C GLN A 275 -99.75 62.58 -43.50
N THR A 276 -98.69 63.40 -43.57
CA THR A 276 -98.83 64.82 -43.92
C THR A 276 -99.42 65.02 -45.31
N ASP A 277 -99.00 64.20 -46.28
CA ASP A 277 -99.55 64.25 -47.65
C ASP A 277 -101.03 63.86 -47.63
N PHE A 278 -101.43 62.84 -46.85
CA PHE A 278 -102.81 62.46 -46.69
C PHE A 278 -103.68 63.56 -46.05
N GLU A 279 -103.19 64.23 -45.02
CA GLU A 279 -103.89 65.36 -44.38
C GLU A 279 -104.08 66.54 -45.33
N THR A 280 -103.08 66.86 -46.17
CA THR A 280 -103.22 67.90 -47.22
C THR A 280 -104.25 67.51 -48.28
N TYR A 281 -104.27 66.25 -48.72
CA TYR A 281 -105.33 65.73 -49.61
C TYR A 281 -106.73 65.85 -48.98
N GLN A 282 -106.85 65.60 -47.67
CA GLN A 282 -108.12 65.70 -46.95
C GLN A 282 -108.62 67.15 -46.87
N THR A 283 -107.73 68.11 -46.61
CA THR A 283 -108.07 69.53 -46.57
C THR A 283 -108.52 70.06 -47.93
N ILE A 284 -107.81 69.70 -49.01
CA ILE A 284 -108.19 70.06 -50.38
C ILE A 284 -109.59 69.53 -50.73
N ASN A 285 -109.90 68.30 -50.34
CA ASN A 285 -111.23 67.72 -50.56
C ASN A 285 -112.33 68.45 -49.77
N GLN A 286 -112.06 68.88 -48.54
CA GLN A 286 -113.01 69.67 -47.76
C GLN A 286 -113.26 71.04 -48.41
N GLU A 287 -112.23 71.71 -48.92
CA GLU A 287 -112.38 72.98 -49.65
C GLU A 287 -113.23 72.80 -50.92
N LEU A 288 -112.99 71.74 -51.70
CA LEU A 288 -113.80 71.41 -52.88
C LEU A 288 -115.28 71.16 -52.54
N ILE A 289 -115.58 70.45 -51.45
CA ILE A 289 -116.95 70.22 -50.98
C ILE A 289 -117.62 71.56 -50.61
N THR A 290 -116.87 72.48 -50.00
CA THR A 290 -117.38 73.81 -49.60
C THR A 290 -117.70 74.67 -50.82
N ILE A 291 -116.85 74.62 -51.86
CA ILE A 291 -117.08 75.29 -53.15
C ILE A 291 -118.27 74.68 -53.89
N LEU A 292 -118.41 73.36 -53.89
CA LEU A 292 -119.54 72.67 -54.51
C LEU A 292 -120.86 73.07 -53.84
N ASN A 293 -120.89 73.12 -52.51
CA ASN A 293 -122.07 73.52 -51.75
C ASN A 293 -122.48 74.98 -52.00
N SER A 294 -121.53 75.91 -52.16
CA SER A 294 -121.85 77.29 -52.54
C SER A 294 -122.44 77.36 -53.96
N HIS A 295 -121.93 76.54 -54.88
CA HIS A 295 -122.45 76.43 -56.25
C HIS A 295 -123.88 75.87 -56.29
N TYR A 296 -124.19 74.87 -55.45
CA TYR A 296 -125.54 74.31 -55.30
C TYR A 296 -126.54 75.32 -54.70
N GLN A 297 -126.13 76.11 -53.71
CA GLN A 297 -126.98 77.16 -53.13
C GLN A 297 -127.26 78.30 -54.12
N THR A 298 -126.31 78.62 -55.01
CA THR A 298 -126.49 79.62 -56.06
C THR A 298 -127.44 79.13 -57.16
N ASN A 299 -127.44 77.83 -57.47
CA ASN A 299 -128.39 77.21 -58.41
C ASN A 299 -129.82 77.08 -57.85
N ALA A 300 -130.00 77.01 -56.53
CA ALA A 300 -131.32 76.96 -55.89
C ALA A 300 -132.14 78.26 -56.08
N VAL A 301 -131.49 79.39 -56.35
CA VAL A 301 -132.14 80.70 -56.60
C VAL A 301 -132.61 80.84 -58.05
N LEU A 302 -132.01 80.11 -59.01
CA LEU A 302 -132.38 80.10 -60.42
C LEU A 302 -133.51 79.11 -60.77
N GLY A 303 -133.83 78.17 -59.87
CA GLY A 303 -134.87 77.14 -60.07
C GLY A 303 -136.32 77.57 -59.82
N LYS A 304 -136.60 78.84 -59.48
CA LYS A 304 -137.95 79.33 -59.13
C LYS A 304 -138.88 79.65 -60.33
N LEU A 305 -138.49 79.38 -61.57
CA LEU A 305 -139.21 79.88 -62.77
C LEU A 305 -139.57 78.85 -63.86
N LEU A 306 -139.53 77.53 -63.61
CA LEU A 306 -140.09 76.53 -64.54
C LEU A 306 -140.74 75.34 -63.80
N PRO A 307 -141.90 74.82 -64.28
CA PRO A 307 -142.59 73.69 -63.68
C PRO A 307 -141.94 72.39 -64.11
N VAL A 308 -141.19 71.76 -63.20
CA VAL A 308 -140.63 70.42 -63.40
C VAL A 308 -141.08 69.51 -62.26
N ASN A 309 -141.57 68.34 -62.64
CA ASN A 309 -142.33 67.40 -61.83
C ASN A 309 -141.43 66.63 -60.85
N CYS A 310 -141.22 67.16 -59.64
CA CYS A 310 -140.26 66.67 -58.63
C CYS A 310 -140.45 65.20 -58.22
N GLN A 311 -141.65 64.64 -58.36
CA GLN A 311 -141.95 63.27 -57.90
C GLN A 311 -141.27 62.17 -58.74
N LYS A 312 -140.87 62.46 -59.98
CA LYS A 312 -140.19 61.47 -60.85
C LYS A 312 -138.67 61.43 -60.64
N ILE A 313 -138.08 62.56 -60.21
CA ILE A 313 -136.64 62.68 -59.92
C ILE A 313 -136.31 62.08 -58.55
N ASP A 314 -137.17 62.27 -57.55
CA ASP A 314 -136.99 61.64 -56.23
C ASP A 314 -137.06 60.11 -56.30
N HIS A 315 -137.90 59.54 -57.18
CA HIS A 315 -137.95 58.09 -57.36
C HIS A 315 -136.68 57.54 -58.02
N LEU A 316 -136.09 58.26 -58.98
CA LEU A 316 -134.82 57.87 -59.61
C LEU A 316 -133.63 58.03 -58.67
N LEU A 317 -133.58 59.10 -57.85
CA LEU A 317 -132.54 59.28 -56.83
C LEU A 317 -132.56 58.17 -55.78
N LYS A 318 -133.76 57.70 -55.39
CA LYS A 318 -133.90 56.59 -54.45
C LYS A 318 -133.42 55.26 -55.04
N THR A 319 -133.69 55.01 -56.32
CA THR A 319 -133.18 53.81 -57.02
C THR A 319 -131.66 53.85 -57.24
N VAL A 320 -131.07 55.04 -57.43
CA VAL A 320 -129.60 55.20 -57.52
C VAL A 320 -128.93 55.00 -56.14
N GLN A 321 -129.56 55.45 -55.04
CA GLN A 321 -129.05 55.17 -53.70
C GLN A 321 -129.11 53.67 -53.35
N GLU A 322 -130.17 52.96 -53.73
CA GLU A 322 -130.30 51.52 -53.50
C GLU A 322 -129.24 50.72 -54.30
N THR A 323 -128.97 51.11 -55.55
CA THR A 323 -127.94 50.45 -56.37
C THR A 323 -126.50 50.76 -55.90
N LEU A 324 -126.23 51.95 -55.35
CA LEU A 324 -124.93 52.25 -54.75
C LEU A 324 -124.67 51.47 -53.46
N VAL A 325 -125.71 51.22 -52.65
CA VAL A 325 -125.60 50.38 -51.45
C VAL A 325 -125.33 48.91 -51.82
N GLU A 326 -125.94 48.40 -52.89
CA GLU A 326 -125.64 47.05 -53.39
C GLU A 326 -124.20 46.92 -53.91
N ILE A 327 -123.67 47.92 -54.64
CA ILE A 327 -122.28 47.91 -55.12
C ILE A 327 -121.27 47.98 -53.96
N ASP A 328 -121.57 48.74 -52.90
CA ASP A 328 -120.70 48.82 -51.71
C ASP A 328 -120.72 47.51 -50.91
N GLN A 329 -121.84 46.79 -50.89
CA GLN A 329 -121.94 45.43 -50.36
C GLN A 329 -121.15 44.41 -51.21
N GLU A 330 -121.16 44.52 -52.54
CA GLU A 330 -120.36 43.69 -53.45
C GLU A 330 -118.85 43.99 -53.34
N LEU A 331 -118.46 45.24 -53.12
CA LEU A 331 -117.07 45.63 -52.87
C LEU A 331 -116.56 45.15 -51.50
N SER A 332 -117.39 45.23 -50.46
CA SER A 332 -117.11 44.67 -49.12
C SER A 332 -116.91 43.15 -49.16
N THR A 333 -117.80 42.43 -49.85
CA THR A 333 -117.66 40.97 -50.03
C THR A 333 -116.49 40.59 -50.93
N SER A 334 -116.13 41.41 -51.92
CA SER A 334 -114.91 41.22 -52.73
C SER A 334 -113.63 41.47 -51.92
N ARG A 335 -113.60 42.47 -51.03
CA ARG A 335 -112.48 42.68 -50.09
C ARG A 335 -112.32 41.52 -49.11
N GLN A 336 -113.41 40.99 -48.55
CA GLN A 336 -113.35 39.79 -47.70
C GLN A 336 -112.86 38.55 -48.47
N LYS A 337 -113.24 38.37 -49.74
CA LYS A 337 -112.69 37.30 -50.59
C LYS A 337 -111.21 37.52 -50.91
N GLN A 338 -110.77 38.76 -51.09
CA GLN A 338 -109.35 39.09 -51.34
C GLN A 338 -108.47 38.85 -50.10
N GLU A 339 -108.96 39.16 -48.89
CA GLU A 339 -108.29 38.80 -47.62
C GLU A 339 -108.24 37.28 -47.39
N GLN A 340 -109.28 36.52 -47.76
CA GLN A 340 -109.25 35.05 -47.70
C GLN A 340 -108.32 34.43 -48.76
N ILE A 341 -108.15 35.06 -49.93
CA ILE A 341 -107.17 34.62 -50.95
C ILE A 341 -105.73 34.94 -50.49
N GLN A 342 -105.50 36.05 -49.79
CA GLN A 342 -104.17 36.37 -49.23
C GLN A 342 -103.78 35.46 -48.05
N GLN A 343 -104.73 34.91 -47.29
CA GLN A 343 -104.43 33.86 -46.30
C GLN A 343 -104.11 32.48 -46.92
N LYS A 344 -104.53 32.21 -48.16
CA LYS A 344 -104.24 30.94 -48.87
C LYS A 344 -102.91 30.92 -49.66
N ILE A 345 -102.11 31.98 -49.65
CA ILE A 345 -100.82 32.07 -50.37
C ILE A 345 -99.62 32.33 -49.42
N ARG A 346 -99.78 32.22 -48.09
CA ARG A 346 -98.63 32.20 -47.15
C ARG A 346 -98.35 30.79 -46.63
N PHE A 347 -97.82 29.94 -47.51
CA PHE A 347 -96.72 29.01 -47.23
C PHE A 347 -96.06 28.64 -48.55
N THR A 348 -94.92 29.27 -48.84
CA THR A 348 -93.75 28.72 -49.56
C THR A 348 -92.66 29.78 -49.54
N PHE A 349 -91.97 29.90 -48.41
CA PHE A 349 -90.53 29.62 -48.21
C PHE A 349 -90.23 29.66 -46.72
#